data_AF-A0A0G0AVK3-F1
#
_entry.id   AF-A0A0G0AVK3-F1
#
_cell.length_a   1.000
_cell.length_b   1.000
_cell.length_c   1.000
_cell.angle_alpha   90.00
_cell.angle_beta   90.00
_cell.angle_gamma   90.00
#
_symmetry.space_group_name_H-M   'P 1'
#
loop_
_entity.id
_entity.type
_entity.pdbx_description
1 polymer ?
#
loop_
_entity_poly.entity_id
_entity_poly.type
_entity_poly.pdbx_seq_one_letter_code
_entity_poly.pdbx_strand_id
1 'polypeptide(L)'
;DLRTADRIGSGATPTSWRLDLFKKRLIEVQKQPFQIKDLKIDGNDVMKILKLKPGPKVGEILKKLFDRVVDKKLKNEKVELTKAIQQIALR
;
A
#
# COMPACT_ATOMS: atom_id res chain seq x y z
N ASP A 1 28.01 -2.30 -4.33
CA ASP A 1 27.65 -3.11 -3.14
C ASP A 1 28.94 -3.58 -2.50
N LEU A 2 29.14 -3.30 -1.21
CA LEU A 2 30.40 -3.57 -0.50
C LEU A 2 30.78 -5.06 -0.56
N ARG A 3 29.79 -5.96 -0.53
CA ARG A 3 30.01 -7.41 -0.56
C ARG A 3 30.33 -7.93 -1.95
N THR A 4 29.81 -7.32 -3.01
CA THR A 4 30.23 -7.65 -4.39
C THR A 4 31.69 -7.21 -4.64
N ALA A 5 32.10 -6.04 -4.14
CA ALA A 5 33.48 -5.56 -4.29
C ALA A 5 34.49 -6.47 -3.56
N ASP A 6 34.18 -6.88 -2.33
CA ASP A 6 34.98 -7.83 -1.54
C ASP A 6 35.16 -9.20 -2.24
N ARG A 7 34.09 -9.70 -2.88
CA ARG A 7 34.14 -10.96 -3.66
C ARG A 7 35.01 -10.87 -4.91
N ILE A 8 34.94 -9.76 -5.64
CA ILE A 8 35.78 -9.52 -6.82
C ILE A 8 37.25 -9.40 -6.38
N GLY A 9 37.53 -8.64 -5.31
CA GLY A 9 38.87 -8.47 -4.77
C GLY A 9 39.51 -9.77 -4.25
N SER A 10 38.70 -10.72 -3.79
CA SER A 10 39.13 -12.06 -3.35
C SER A 10 39.19 -13.10 -4.48
N GLY A 11 38.92 -12.70 -5.74
CA GLY A 11 38.93 -13.60 -6.90
C GLY A 11 37.72 -14.54 -7.00
N ALA A 12 36.70 -14.35 -6.16
CA ALA A 12 35.47 -15.11 -6.21
C ALA A 12 34.49 -14.53 -7.25
N THR A 13 33.50 -15.34 -7.64
CA THR A 13 32.44 -14.87 -8.53
C THR A 13 31.67 -13.67 -7.93
N PRO A 14 31.30 -12.64 -8.71
CA PRO A 14 30.68 -11.41 -8.20
C PRO A 14 29.35 -11.61 -7.43
N THR A 15 28.63 -12.70 -7.71
CA THR A 15 27.39 -13.08 -7.03
C THR A 15 27.37 -14.55 -6.64
N SER A 16 26.34 -14.96 -5.89
CA SER A 16 26.04 -16.35 -5.56
C SER A 16 24.53 -16.53 -5.41
N TRP A 17 24.03 -17.75 -5.61
CA TRP A 17 22.60 -18.08 -5.44
C TRP A 17 22.04 -17.59 -4.09
N ARG A 18 22.84 -17.68 -3.02
CA ARG A 18 22.46 -17.26 -1.67
C ARG A 18 22.37 -15.75 -1.54
N LEU A 19 23.29 -15.02 -2.19
CA LEU A 19 23.29 -13.55 -2.22
C LEU A 19 22.10 -13.01 -3.03
N ASP A 20 21.77 -13.66 -4.14
CA ASP A 20 20.61 -13.30 -4.95
C ASP A 20 19.28 -13.59 -4.23
N LEU A 21 19.20 -14.73 -3.52
CA LEU A 21 18.03 -15.05 -2.69
C LEU A 21 17.87 -14.05 -1.53
N PHE A 22 18.97 -13.64 -0.89
CA PHE A 22 18.96 -12.62 0.16
C PHE A 22 18.46 -11.28 -0.38
N LYS A 23 18.97 -10.82 -1.53
CA LYS A 23 18.50 -9.59 -2.20
C LYS A 23 17.01 -9.64 -2.51
N LYS A 24 16.50 -10.76 -3.03
CA LYS A 24 15.05 -10.94 -3.31
C LYS A 24 14.20 -10.79 -2.05
N ARG A 25 14.57 -11.45 -0.94
CA ARG A 25 13.86 -11.33 0.34
C ARG A 25 13.92 -9.90 0.89
N LEU A 26 15.06 -9.23 0.72
CA LEU A 26 15.25 -7.86 1.19
C LEU A 26 14.34 -6.88 0.42
N ILE A 27 14.18 -7.07 -0.89
CA ILE A 27 13.22 -6.33 -1.72
C ILE A 27 11.78 -6.59 -1.27
N GLU A 28 11.43 -7.83 -0.92
CA GLU A 28 10.08 -8.17 -0.42
C GLU A 28 9.78 -7.52 0.92
N VAL A 29 10.72 -7.54 1.86
CA VAL A 29 10.56 -6.91 3.18
C VAL A 29 10.53 -5.38 3.10
N GLN A 30 11.25 -4.80 2.13
CA GLN A 30 11.21 -3.36 1.88
C GLN A 30 9.88 -2.87 1.28
N LYS A 31 9.02 -3.76 0.75
CA LYS A 31 7.68 -3.35 0.31
C LYS A 31 6.91 -2.86 1.52
N GLN A 32 6.76 -1.54 1.63
CA GLN A 32 5.93 -0.95 2.68
C GLN A 32 4.50 -1.47 2.55
N PRO A 33 3.85 -1.85 3.67
CA PRO A 33 2.44 -2.21 3.63
C PRO A 33 1.65 -0.99 3.18
N PHE A 34 0.64 -1.22 2.33
CA PHE A 34 -0.32 -0.20 1.95
C PHE A 34 -0.89 0.43 3.23
N GLN A 35 -0.97 1.75 3.28
CA GLN A 35 -1.52 2.51 4.41
C GLN A 35 -2.81 3.24 4.00
N ILE A 36 -3.60 3.65 4.99
CA ILE A 36 -4.82 4.44 4.76
C ILE A 36 -4.50 5.75 4.00
N LYS A 37 -3.32 6.33 4.25
CA LYS A 37 -2.83 7.54 3.57
C LYS A 37 -2.50 7.32 2.09
N ASP A 38 -2.31 6.07 1.67
CA ASP A 38 -2.02 5.72 0.29
C ASP A 38 -3.30 5.58 -0.56
N LEU A 39 -4.48 5.69 0.06
CA LEU A 39 -5.75 5.76 -0.66
C LEU A 39 -5.76 6.98 -1.59
N LYS A 40 -6.34 6.84 -2.78
CA LYS A 40 -6.52 7.95 -3.73
C LYS A 40 -7.61 8.95 -3.34
N ILE A 41 -8.17 8.81 -2.13
CA ILE A 41 -9.21 9.66 -1.57
C ILE A 41 -8.81 10.10 -0.17
N ASP A 42 -9.27 11.28 0.21
CA ASP A 42 -9.00 11.83 1.53
C ASP A 42 -10.28 11.91 2.36
N GLY A 43 -10.14 12.19 3.66
CA GLY A 43 -11.29 12.45 4.54
C GLY A 43 -12.16 13.61 4.06
N ASN A 44 -11.56 14.60 3.40
CA ASN A 44 -12.31 15.72 2.81
C ASN A 44 -13.20 15.28 1.64
N ASP A 45 -12.73 14.34 0.82
CA ASP A 45 -13.52 13.79 -0.28
C ASP A 45 -14.72 13.02 0.28
N VAL A 46 -14.50 12.19 1.31
CA VAL A 46 -15.57 11.45 2.00
C VAL A 46 -16.60 12.42 2.59
N MET A 47 -16.17 13.50 3.24
CA MET A 47 -17.06 14.52 3.81
C MET A 47 -17.90 15.21 2.73
N LYS A 48 -17.30 15.57 1.58
CA LYS A 48 -18.02 16.20 0.45
C LYS A 48 -19.04 15.26 -0.19
N ILE A 49 -18.67 14.00 -0.42
CA ILE A 49 -19.52 13.01 -1.08
C ILE A 49 -20.74 12.67 -0.22
N LEU A 50 -20.53 12.47 1.09
CA LEU A 50 -21.59 12.06 2.01
C LEU A 50 -22.25 13.22 2.76
N LYS A 51 -21.80 14.46 2.54
CA LYS A 51 -22.21 15.67 3.28
C LYS A 51 -22.16 15.46 4.81
N LEU A 52 -21.15 14.75 5.28
CA LEU A 52 -20.94 14.46 6.70
C LEU A 52 -20.14 15.57 7.37
N LYS A 53 -20.44 15.82 8.65
CA LYS A 53 -19.59 16.65 9.51
C LYS A 53 -18.28 15.91 9.83
N PRO A 54 -17.17 16.64 10.06
CA PRO A 54 -15.93 16.04 10.51
C PRO A 54 -16.17 15.27 11.82
N GLY A 55 -15.71 14.02 11.87
CA GLY A 55 -15.92 13.14 13.01
C GLY A 55 -15.37 11.73 12.79
N PRO A 56 -15.43 10.87 13.82
CA PRO A 56 -14.85 9.52 13.80
C PRO A 56 -15.42 8.63 12.68
N LYS A 57 -16.68 8.87 12.28
CA LYS A 57 -17.34 8.17 11.15
C LYS A 57 -16.56 8.27 9.84
N VAL A 58 -15.89 9.40 9.56
CA VAL A 58 -15.08 9.56 8.34
C VAL A 58 -13.88 8.61 8.36
N GLY A 59 -13.22 8.48 9.52
CA GLY A 59 -12.12 7.54 9.73
C GLY A 59 -12.55 6.08 9.59
N GLU A 60 -13.73 5.73 10.10
CA GLU A 60 -14.30 4.38 9.93
C GLU A 60 -14.56 4.03 8.46
N ILE A 61 -15.04 4.98 7.67
CA ILE A 61 -15.28 4.78 6.23
C ILE A 61 -13.95 4.59 5.49
N LEU A 62 -12.97 5.45 5.76
CA LEU A 62 -11.62 5.31 5.18
C LEU A 62 -10.99 3.96 5.56
N LYS A 63 -11.16 3.51 6.80
CA LYS A 63 -10.69 2.19 7.26
C LYS A 63 -11.37 1.04 6.51
N LYS A 64 -12.70 1.09 6.34
CA LYS A 64 -13.43 0.09 5.53
C LYS A 64 -12.98 0.06 4.08
N LEU A 65 -12.69 1.21 3.48
CA LEU A 65 -12.19 1.29 2.10
C LEU A 65 -10.77 0.74 1.99
N PHE A 66 -9.92 1.08 2.95
CA PHE A 66 -8.59 0.51 3.09
C PHE A 66 -8.63 -1.01 3.14
N ASP A 67 -9.44 -1.60 4.02
CA ASP A 67 -9.56 -3.06 4.16
C ASP A 67 -10.01 -3.70 2.83
N ARG A 68 -10.93 -3.08 2.09
CA ARG A 68 -11.36 -3.57 0.77
C ARG A 68 -10.27 -3.52 -0.29
N VAL A 69 -9.41 -2.51 -0.25
CA VAL A 69 -8.26 -2.37 -1.17
C VAL A 69 -7.17 -3.38 -0.82
N VAL A 70 -6.87 -3.57 0.46
CA VAL A 70 -5.90 -4.57 0.94
C VAL A 70 -6.35 -5.99 0.59
N ASP A 71 -7.65 -6.29 0.74
CA ASP A 71 -8.26 -7.55 0.32
C ASP A 71 -8.30 -7.76 -1.21
N LYS A 72 -7.78 -6.81 -2.01
CA LYS A 72 -7.86 -6.78 -3.49
C LYS A 72 -9.29 -6.84 -4.04
N LYS A 73 -10.30 -6.55 -3.20
CA LYS A 73 -11.72 -6.47 -3.60
C LYS A 73 -12.02 -5.16 -4.33
N LEU A 74 -11.18 -4.14 -4.15
CA LEU A 74 -11.35 -2.82 -4.74
C LEU A 74 -10.02 -2.27 -5.26
N LYS A 75 -10.05 -1.59 -6.41
CA LYS A 75 -8.89 -0.86 -6.93
C LYS A 75 -8.75 0.48 -6.22
N ASN A 76 -7.51 0.88 -5.94
CA ASN A 76 -7.19 2.18 -5.37
C ASN A 76 -7.27 3.29 -6.45
N GLU A 77 -8.46 3.49 -7.02
CA GLU A 77 -8.73 4.51 -8.04
C GLU A 77 -9.86 5.42 -7.54
N LYS A 78 -9.75 6.73 -7.79
CA LYS A 78 -10.74 7.72 -7.30
C LYS A 78 -12.18 7.34 -7.66
N VAL A 79 -12.42 6.90 -8.89
CA VAL A 79 -13.76 6.56 -9.40
C VAL A 79 -14.36 5.38 -8.64
N GLU A 80 -13.59 4.30 -8.47
CA GLU A 80 -14.04 3.09 -7.78
C GLU A 80 -14.25 3.34 -6.28
N LEU A 81 -13.34 4.09 -5.66
CA LEU A 81 -13.46 4.49 -4.26
C LEU A 81 -14.70 5.36 -4.02
N THR A 82 -15.01 6.29 -4.93
CA THR A 82 -16.20 7.15 -4.82
C THR A 82 -17.50 6.34 -4.92
N LYS A 83 -17.58 5.39 -5.85
CA LYS A 83 -18.72 4.45 -5.95
C LYS A 83 -18.87 3.62 -4.68
N ALA A 84 -17.75 3.11 -4.15
CA ALA A 84 -17.76 2.30 -2.94
C ALA A 84 -18.20 3.11 -1.70
N ILE A 85 -17.82 4.39 -1.59
CA ILE A 85 -18.30 5.29 -0.54
C ILE A 85 -19.83 5.38 -0.57
N GLN A 86 -20.42 5.59 -1.76
CA GLN A 86 -21.88 5.66 -1.91
C GLN A 86 -22.57 4.35 -1.53
N GLN A 87 -22.00 3.20 -1.91
CA GLN A 87 -22.54 1.89 -1.51
C GLN A 87 -22.46 1.63 -0.01
N ILE A 88 -21.41 2.12 0.67
CA ILE A 88 -21.26 1.96 2.12
C ILE A 88 -22.27 2.83 2.88
N ALA A 89 -22.62 3.99 2.35
CA ALA A 89 -23.59 4.89 2.98
C ALA A 89 -25.06 4.52 2.71
N LEU A 90 -25.35 3.81 1.62
CA LEU A 90 -26.71 3.31 1.31
C LEU A 90 -27.12 2.08 2.13
N ARG A 91 -26.24 1.56 2.98
CA ARG A 91 -26.39 0.29 3.69
C ARG A 91 -26.33 0.50 5.18
#